data_AF-A0A7J8S1G8-F1
#
_entry.id   AF-A0A7J8S1G8-F1
#
_cell.length_a   1.000
_cell.length_b   1.000
_cell.length_c   1.000
_cell.angle_alpha   90.00
_cell.angle_beta   90.00
_cell.angle_gamma   90.00
#
_symmetry.space_group_name_H-M   'P 1'
#
loop_
_entity.id
_entity.type
_entity.pdbx_description
1 polymer ?
#
loop_
_entity_poly.entity_id
_entity_poly.type
_entity_poly.pdbx_seq_one_letter_code
_entity_poly.pdbx_strand_id
1 'polypeptide(L)'
;NNQFIGQLEYYRRDYNKSRYLELRRCGRSTYCVFWLVLLGSYRHWVYWDLEIFCDERTRKPSLDLPKIFGIHLFLSGVDCFGFSAFHVTGLYGPEIWLSNPYGLTGKVQPVNPVWGVEGFNPFVLAGPPADHRHVVLAAVDTIVPSQVRHLHGTPS
;
A
#
# COMPACT_ATOMS: atom_id res chain seq x y z
N ASN A 1 13.70 23.98 -38.13
CA ASN A 1 14.94 23.47 -37.51
C ASN A 1 14.79 21.96 -37.27
N ASN A 2 15.23 21.14 -38.22
CA ASN A 2 15.01 19.68 -38.20
C ASN A 2 15.76 18.97 -37.05
N GLN A 3 16.82 19.61 -36.54
CA GLN A 3 17.58 19.12 -35.40
C GLN A 3 16.75 19.15 -34.09
N PHE A 4 15.90 20.17 -33.92
CA PHE A 4 15.00 20.29 -32.77
C PHE A 4 13.88 19.24 -32.80
N ILE A 5 13.32 18.97 -34.00
CA ILE A 5 12.29 17.94 -34.18
C ILE A 5 12.85 16.54 -33.91
N GLY A 6 14.06 16.23 -34.40
CA GLY A 6 14.69 14.94 -34.14
C GLY A 6 14.97 14.67 -32.65
N GLN A 7 15.36 15.70 -31.90
CA GLN A 7 15.57 15.61 -30.45
C GLN A 7 14.26 15.33 -29.69
N LEU A 8 13.16 15.99 -30.08
CA LEU A 8 11.83 15.77 -29.49
C LEU A 8 11.31 14.35 -29.77
N GLU A 9 11.50 13.85 -30.99
CA GLU A 9 11.08 12.49 -31.36
C GLU A 9 11.89 11.42 -30.62
N TYR A 10 13.19 11.63 -30.44
CA TYR A 10 14.05 10.76 -29.65
C TYR A 10 13.57 10.68 -28.19
N TYR A 11 13.40 11.83 -27.54
CA TYR A 11 12.96 11.91 -26.14
C TYR A 11 11.56 11.29 -25.94
N ARG A 12 10.63 11.56 -26.88
CA ARG A 12 9.28 10.98 -26.87
C ARG A 12 9.32 9.45 -27.02
N ARG A 13 10.17 8.93 -27.90
CA ARG A 13 10.30 7.48 -28.13
C ARG A 13 10.84 6.76 -26.90
N ASP A 14 11.88 7.30 -26.27
CA ASP A 14 12.49 6.68 -25.09
C ASP A 14 11.55 6.72 -23.88
N TYR A 15 10.83 7.83 -23.66
CA TYR A 15 9.84 7.94 -22.60
C TYR A 15 8.69 6.93 -22.77
N ASN A 16 8.18 6.77 -24.00
CA ASN A 16 7.12 5.79 -24.27
C ASN A 16 7.60 4.35 -24.14
N LYS A 17 8.86 4.07 -24.53
CA LYS A 17 9.48 2.74 -24.35
C LYS A 17 9.65 2.39 -22.88
N SER A 18 10.13 3.34 -22.06
CA SER A 18 10.28 3.16 -20.61
C SER A 18 8.94 2.87 -19.93
N ARG A 19 7.89 3.69 -20.18
CA ARG A 19 6.56 3.44 -19.62
C ARG A 19 5.95 2.11 -20.07
N TYR A 20 6.13 1.73 -21.34
CA TYR A 20 5.67 0.44 -21.83
C TYR A 20 6.34 -0.73 -21.11
N LEU A 21 7.66 -0.63 -20.84
CA LEU A 21 8.38 -1.64 -20.09
C LEU A 21 7.91 -1.76 -18.64
N GLU A 22 7.66 -0.64 -17.95
CA GLU A 22 7.13 -0.65 -16.58
C GLU A 22 5.70 -1.20 -16.52
N LEU A 23 4.82 -0.81 -17.45
CA LEU A 23 3.47 -1.39 -17.56
C LEU A 23 3.53 -2.90 -17.80
N ARG A 24 4.44 -3.35 -18.68
CA ARG A 24 4.65 -4.78 -18.93
C ARG A 24 5.28 -5.50 -17.75
N ARG A 25 6.11 -4.84 -16.94
CA ARG A 25 6.68 -5.41 -15.71
C ARG A 25 5.62 -5.53 -14.62
N CYS A 26 4.81 -4.48 -14.42
CA CYS A 26 3.66 -4.49 -13.52
C CYS A 26 2.67 -5.60 -13.90
N GLY A 27 2.29 -5.69 -15.18
CA GLY A 27 1.40 -6.75 -15.68
C GLY A 27 2.00 -8.16 -15.50
N ARG A 28 3.28 -8.37 -15.82
CA ARG A 28 3.93 -9.67 -15.55
C ARG A 28 3.93 -10.02 -14.06
N SER A 29 4.20 -9.03 -13.19
CA SER A 29 4.18 -9.23 -11.75
C SER A 29 2.80 -9.67 -11.26
N THR A 30 1.71 -9.06 -11.74
CA THR A 30 0.36 -9.46 -11.35
C THR A 30 0.01 -10.86 -11.82
N TYR A 31 0.42 -11.26 -13.03
CA TYR A 31 0.27 -12.64 -13.49
C TYR A 31 1.06 -13.63 -12.63
N CYS A 32 2.30 -13.32 -12.27
CA CYS A 32 3.10 -14.16 -11.38
C CYS A 32 2.42 -14.34 -10.02
N VAL A 33 1.96 -13.25 -9.39
CA VAL A 33 1.23 -13.30 -8.11
C VAL A 33 -0.07 -14.10 -8.26
N PHE A 34 -0.82 -13.90 -9.34
CA PHE A 34 -2.04 -14.65 -9.62
C PHE A 34 -1.81 -16.17 -9.64
N TRP A 35 -0.78 -16.63 -10.34
CA TRP A 35 -0.44 -18.06 -10.40
C TRP A 35 0.03 -18.61 -9.05
N LEU A 36 0.82 -17.83 -8.29
CA LEU A 36 1.25 -18.22 -6.94
C LEU A 36 0.06 -18.37 -5.99
N VAL A 37 -0.90 -17.44 -6.03
CA VAL A 37 -2.13 -17.51 -5.24
C VAL A 37 -2.99 -18.71 -5.67
N LEU A 38 -3.11 -19.00 -6.97
CA LEU A 38 -3.87 -20.16 -7.45
C LEU A 38 -3.30 -21.49 -6.93
N LEU A 39 -1.97 -21.65 -7.02
CA LEU A 39 -1.28 -22.83 -6.49
C LEU A 39 -1.41 -22.94 -4.96
N GLY A 40 -1.33 -21.80 -4.25
CA GLY A 40 -1.57 -21.73 -2.81
C GLY A 40 -2.98 -22.16 -2.43
N SER A 41 -4.00 -21.64 -3.12
CA SER A 41 -5.41 -22.00 -2.90
C SER A 41 -5.67 -23.49 -3.16
N TYR A 42 -5.09 -24.06 -4.23
CA TYR A 42 -5.21 -25.49 -4.48
C TYR A 42 -4.61 -26.33 -3.35
N ARG A 43 -3.43 -25.96 -2.85
CA ARG A 43 -2.80 -26.66 -1.71
C ARG A 43 -3.62 -26.52 -0.43
N HIS A 44 -4.13 -25.33 -0.14
CA HIS A 44 -4.97 -25.09 1.03
C HIS A 44 -6.28 -25.90 0.98
N TRP A 45 -6.86 -26.08 -0.21
CA TRP A 45 -8.03 -26.93 -0.41
C TRP A 45 -7.74 -28.41 -0.18
N VAL A 46 -6.64 -28.92 -0.75
CA VAL A 46 -6.25 -30.34 -0.61
C VAL A 46 -5.86 -30.66 0.83
N TYR A 47 -5.13 -29.75 1.48
CA TYR A 47 -4.69 -29.87 2.87
C TYR A 47 -5.51 -28.91 3.74
N TRP A 48 -6.80 -29.16 3.87
CA TRP A 48 -7.69 -28.33 4.70
C TRP A 48 -7.67 -28.74 6.18
N ASP A 49 -7.46 -30.03 6.46
CA ASP A 49 -7.51 -30.62 7.81
C ASP A 49 -6.16 -30.52 8.53
N LEU A 50 -5.68 -29.29 8.76
CA LEU A 50 -4.48 -29.04 9.57
C LEU A 50 -4.83 -28.87 11.04
N GLU A 51 -3.95 -29.37 11.90
CA GLU A 51 -4.08 -29.26 13.36
C GLU A 51 -4.14 -27.80 13.86
N ILE A 52 -3.57 -26.85 13.11
CA ILE A 52 -3.62 -25.42 13.45
C ILE A 52 -5.03 -24.83 13.45
N PHE A 53 -5.96 -25.45 12.71
CA PHE A 53 -7.36 -25.04 12.70
C PHE A 53 -8.19 -25.74 13.76
N CYS A 54 -7.63 -26.72 14.46
CA CYS A 54 -8.32 -27.50 15.47
C CYS A 54 -7.91 -27.05 16.88
N ASP A 55 -8.90 -26.87 17.75
CA ASP A 55 -8.65 -26.70 19.18
C ASP A 55 -8.03 -27.99 19.76
N GLU A 56 -6.88 -27.86 20.43
CA GLU A 56 -6.14 -28.97 21.03
C GLU A 56 -6.99 -29.74 22.04
N ARG A 57 -7.89 -29.04 22.76
CA ARG A 57 -8.72 -29.65 23.81
C ARG A 57 -9.98 -30.32 23.26
N THR A 58 -10.59 -29.78 22.21
CA THR A 58 -11.89 -30.25 21.70
C THR A 58 -11.82 -30.97 20.36
N ARG A 59 -10.67 -30.92 19.66
CA ARG A 59 -10.46 -31.43 18.30
C ARG A 59 -11.51 -30.93 17.30
N LYS A 60 -12.12 -29.78 17.58
CA LYS A 60 -13.09 -29.10 16.72
C LYS A 60 -12.41 -27.94 16.01
N PRO A 61 -12.86 -27.59 14.80
CA PRO A 61 -12.36 -26.41 14.12
C PRO A 61 -12.67 -25.17 14.96
N SER A 62 -11.65 -24.38 15.27
CA SER A 62 -11.77 -23.14 16.03
C SER A 62 -10.81 -22.08 15.49
N LEU A 63 -11.30 -20.85 15.40
CA LEU A 63 -10.52 -19.68 14.99
C LEU A 63 -10.66 -18.61 16.05
N ASP A 64 -9.53 -18.08 16.52
CA ASP A 64 -9.50 -16.96 17.44
C ASP A 64 -9.68 -15.65 16.67
N LEU A 65 -10.94 -15.28 16.39
CA LEU A 65 -11.27 -14.10 15.58
C LEU A 65 -10.67 -12.79 16.14
N PRO A 66 -10.75 -12.48 17.45
CA PRO A 66 -10.11 -11.28 18.01
C PRO A 66 -8.62 -11.20 17.69
N LYS A 67 -7.89 -12.32 17.81
CA LYS A 67 -6.47 -12.39 17.51
C LYS A 67 -6.18 -12.22 16.01
N ILE A 68 -6.97 -12.88 15.16
CA ILE A 68 -6.86 -12.74 13.69
C ILE A 68 -7.11 -11.29 13.27
N PHE A 69 -8.14 -10.65 13.82
CA PHE A 69 -8.46 -9.25 13.56
C PHE A 69 -7.30 -8.32 13.94
N GLY A 70 -6.72 -8.51 15.13
CA GLY A 70 -5.56 -7.75 15.60
C GLY A 70 -4.34 -7.90 14.67
N ILE A 71 -4.06 -9.11 14.17
CA ILE A 71 -2.96 -9.35 13.22
C ILE A 71 -3.20 -8.59 11.90
N HIS A 72 -4.41 -8.65 11.35
CA HIS A 72 -4.73 -7.97 10.08
C HIS A 72 -4.65 -6.46 10.23
N LEU A 73 -5.23 -5.91 11.29
CA LEU A 73 -5.23 -4.47 11.53
C LEU A 73 -3.82 -3.94 11.83
N PHE A 74 -2.97 -4.74 12.49
CA PHE A 74 -1.55 -4.42 12.64
C PHE A 74 -0.81 -4.37 11.30
N LEU A 75 -0.96 -5.40 10.45
CA LEU A 75 -0.31 -5.45 9.13
C LEU A 75 -0.79 -4.32 8.21
N SER A 76 -2.10 -4.01 8.21
CA SER A 76 -2.64 -2.86 7.48
C SER A 76 -2.08 -1.53 7.98
N GLY A 77 -1.85 -1.39 9.29
CA GLY A 77 -1.20 -0.22 9.86
C GLY A 77 0.25 -0.04 9.39
N VAL A 78 1.03 -1.13 9.39
CA VAL A 78 2.42 -1.13 8.91
C VAL A 78 2.50 -0.80 7.41
N ASP A 79 1.63 -1.40 6.59
CA ASP A 79 1.57 -1.14 5.16
C ASP A 79 1.18 0.32 4.85
N CYS A 80 0.14 0.83 5.51
CA CYS A 80 -0.30 2.22 5.37
C CYS A 80 0.78 3.22 5.78
N PHE A 81 1.49 2.94 6.87
CA PHE A 81 2.64 3.74 7.29
C PHE A 81 3.75 3.71 6.24
N GLY A 82 4.12 2.53 5.75
CA GLY A 82 5.17 2.37 4.76
C GLY A 82 4.87 3.09 3.44
N PHE A 83 3.63 2.97 2.95
CA PHE A 83 3.16 3.71 1.78
C PHE A 83 3.26 5.23 2.00
N SER A 84 2.75 5.74 3.12
CA SER A 84 2.76 7.18 3.38
C SER A 84 4.17 7.73 3.61
N ALA A 85 4.99 7.07 4.44
CA ALA A 85 6.27 7.57 4.89
C ALA A 85 7.40 7.42 3.86
N PHE A 86 7.34 6.42 2.97
CA PHE A 86 8.40 6.16 1.99
C PHE A 86 7.94 6.35 0.54
N HIS A 87 6.73 5.91 0.19
CA HIS A 87 6.25 5.99 -1.19
C HIS A 87 5.79 7.40 -1.54
N VAL A 88 4.91 8.00 -0.73
CA VAL A 88 4.29 9.31 -1.01
C VAL A 88 5.27 10.48 -0.82
N THR A 89 6.12 10.43 0.21
CA THR A 89 7.13 11.46 0.50
C THR A 89 8.33 11.44 -0.45
N GLY A 90 8.51 10.38 -1.24
CA GLY A 90 9.65 10.21 -2.13
C GLY A 90 10.96 9.82 -1.44
N LEU A 91 10.94 9.44 -0.15
CA LEU A 91 12.16 9.00 0.56
C LEU A 91 12.75 7.71 -0.03
N TYR A 92 11.90 6.76 -0.48
CA TYR A 92 12.35 5.50 -1.08
C TYR A 92 11.42 4.98 -2.18
N GLY A 93 10.43 5.76 -2.62
CA GLY A 93 9.45 5.36 -3.61
C GLY A 93 9.28 6.35 -4.76
N PRO A 94 8.49 5.98 -5.77
CA PRO A 94 8.29 6.74 -6.99
C PRO A 94 7.39 7.96 -6.82
N GLU A 95 7.01 8.34 -5.59
CA GLU A 95 6.16 9.50 -5.30
C GLU A 95 4.74 9.35 -5.88
N ILE A 96 3.97 10.44 -5.92
CA ILE A 96 2.61 10.44 -6.45
C ILE A 96 2.44 11.51 -7.54
N TRP A 97 1.41 11.34 -8.37
CA TRP A 97 1.10 12.27 -9.44
C TRP A 97 0.39 13.52 -8.91
N LEU A 98 0.97 14.70 -9.15
CA LEU A 98 0.35 15.99 -8.84
C LEU A 98 0.16 16.78 -10.14
N SER A 99 -0.96 17.51 -10.22
CA SER A 99 -1.22 18.47 -11.29
C SER A 99 -1.61 19.81 -10.72
N ASN A 100 -1.41 20.87 -11.51
CA ASN A 100 -1.98 22.17 -11.20
C ASN A 100 -3.53 22.11 -11.22
N PRO A 101 -4.23 23.11 -10.66
CA PRO A 101 -5.70 23.13 -10.62
C PRO A 101 -6.37 23.05 -12.00
N TYR A 102 -5.65 23.43 -13.06
CA TYR A 102 -6.12 23.37 -14.44
C TYR A 102 -5.76 22.06 -15.16
N GLY A 103 -5.09 21.12 -14.49
CA GLY A 103 -4.64 19.85 -15.05
C GLY A 103 -3.52 19.96 -16.12
N LEU A 104 -2.94 21.14 -16.32
CA LEU A 104 -2.05 21.40 -17.47
C LEU A 104 -0.59 20.96 -17.24
N THR A 105 -0.14 20.93 -15.99
CA THR A 105 1.25 20.60 -15.63
C THR A 105 1.31 19.45 -14.64
N GLY A 106 0.79 18.29 -15.05
CA GLY A 106 0.86 17.06 -14.27
C GLY A 106 2.26 16.44 -14.29
N LYS A 107 2.79 16.08 -13.12
CA LYS A 107 4.03 15.33 -12.97
C LYS A 107 4.04 14.51 -11.68
N VAL A 108 4.88 13.49 -11.65
CA VAL A 108 5.23 12.78 -10.41
C VAL A 108 6.15 13.66 -9.59
N GLN A 109 5.83 13.88 -8.32
CA GLN A 109 6.63 14.69 -7.40
C GLN A 109 6.41 14.28 -5.94
N PRO A 110 7.40 14.50 -5.06
CA PRO A 110 7.27 14.14 -3.65
C PRO A 110 6.33 15.11 -2.95
N VAL A 111 5.67 14.60 -1.92
CA VAL A 111 4.74 15.38 -1.11
C VAL A 111 5.26 15.53 0.30
N ASN A 112 5.47 16.78 0.72
CA ASN A 112 5.80 17.09 2.11
C ASN A 112 4.53 16.99 2.96
N PRO A 113 4.59 16.37 4.14
CA PRO A 113 3.46 16.30 5.04
C PRO A 113 3.10 17.70 5.55
N VAL A 114 1.82 18.05 5.45
CA VAL A 114 1.26 19.24 6.12
C VAL A 114 0.88 18.87 7.54
N TRP A 115 1.24 19.71 8.52
CA TRP A 115 0.94 19.46 9.93
C TRP A 115 -0.24 20.27 10.51
N GLY A 116 -0.75 21.25 9.74
CA GLY A 116 -1.85 22.11 10.14
C GLY A 116 -3.22 21.66 9.64
N VAL A 117 -4.22 22.52 9.83
CA VAL A 117 -5.62 22.31 9.39
C VAL A 117 -5.75 22.23 7.87
N GLU A 118 -4.75 22.74 7.14
CA GLU A 118 -4.68 22.72 5.69
C GLU A 118 -4.59 21.30 5.13
N GLY A 119 -4.18 20.31 5.94
CA GLY A 119 -4.19 18.90 5.57
C GLY A 119 -5.59 18.28 5.42
N PHE A 120 -6.63 18.96 5.92
CA PHE A 120 -8.04 18.57 5.71
C PHE A 120 -8.63 19.19 4.43
N ASN A 121 -7.88 20.03 3.71
CA ASN A 121 -8.34 20.58 2.45
C ASN A 121 -8.20 19.51 1.34
N PRO A 122 -9.31 19.08 0.70
CA PRO A 122 -9.27 18.04 -0.34
C PRO A 122 -8.46 18.43 -1.59
N PHE A 123 -8.09 19.71 -1.74
CA PHE A 123 -7.30 20.23 -2.86
C PHE A 123 -5.82 20.50 -2.52
N VAL A 124 -5.44 20.44 -1.24
CA VAL A 124 -4.03 20.49 -0.83
C VAL A 124 -3.54 19.05 -0.78
N LEU A 125 -2.94 18.56 -1.87
CA LEU A 125 -2.36 17.20 -1.95
C LEU A 125 -1.21 16.97 -0.96
N ALA A 126 -0.74 18.01 -0.27
CA ALA A 126 0.15 17.93 0.88
C ALA A 126 -0.54 17.36 2.14
N GLY A 127 -1.84 17.10 2.05
CA GLY A 127 -2.46 15.92 2.65
C GLY A 127 -2.80 14.90 1.56
N PRO A 128 -2.23 13.67 1.55
CA PRO A 128 -3.08 12.52 1.27
C PRO A 128 -4.31 12.65 2.18
N PRO A 129 -5.51 12.21 1.76
CA PRO A 129 -6.76 12.47 2.49
C PRO A 129 -6.48 12.32 3.98
N ALA A 130 -6.85 13.34 4.77
CA ALA A 130 -6.54 13.50 6.19
C ALA A 130 -6.71 12.22 7.05
N ASP A 131 -7.37 11.22 6.51
CA ASP A 131 -7.41 9.82 6.92
C ASP A 131 -6.02 9.16 7.13
N HIS A 132 -4.99 9.41 6.30
CA HIS A 132 -3.65 8.80 6.48
C HIS A 132 -2.77 9.60 7.45
N ARG A 133 -3.10 10.88 7.66
CA ARG A 133 -2.38 11.79 8.55
C ARG A 133 -2.59 11.43 10.02
N HIS A 134 -3.78 10.94 10.36
CA HIS A 134 -4.01 10.29 11.65
C HIS A 134 -3.19 9.01 11.77
N VAL A 135 -2.96 8.24 10.70
CA VAL A 135 -2.20 6.99 10.80
C VAL A 135 -0.72 7.21 11.12
N VAL A 136 -0.03 8.27 10.71
CA VAL A 136 1.43 8.37 11.03
C VAL A 136 1.69 8.63 12.52
N LEU A 137 0.97 9.57 13.15
CA LEU A 137 1.10 9.80 14.61
C LEU A 137 0.31 8.77 15.42
N ALA A 138 -0.90 8.39 14.98
CA ALA A 138 -1.67 7.39 15.68
C ALA A 138 -1.06 5.98 15.54
N ALA A 139 -0.42 5.61 14.42
CA ALA A 139 0.30 4.33 14.26
C ALA A 139 1.28 4.10 15.40
N VAL A 140 2.16 5.08 15.61
CA VAL A 140 3.26 4.98 16.57
C VAL A 140 2.76 5.09 18.01
N ASP A 141 1.87 6.06 18.30
CA ASP A 141 1.52 6.40 19.69
C ASP A 141 0.27 5.70 20.23
N THR A 142 -0.67 5.20 19.39
CA THR A 142 -1.97 4.67 19.86
C THR A 142 -2.44 3.37 19.18
N ILE A 143 -2.15 3.18 17.90
CA ILE A 143 -2.56 2.01 17.12
C ILE A 143 -1.60 0.87 17.44
N VAL A 144 -0.28 0.99 17.30
CA VAL A 144 0.65 -0.10 17.66
C VAL A 144 0.41 -0.57 19.11
N PRO A 145 0.27 0.31 20.12
CA PRO A 145 -0.09 -0.10 21.48
C PRO A 145 -1.51 -0.70 21.64
N SER A 146 -2.52 -0.21 20.89
CA SER A 146 -3.88 -0.79 20.95
C SER A 146 -4.01 -2.11 20.18
N GLN A 147 -3.27 -2.28 19.08
CA GLN A 147 -3.16 -3.51 18.30
C GLN A 147 -2.43 -4.60 19.09
N VAL A 148 -1.33 -4.25 19.77
CA VAL A 148 -0.67 -5.14 20.73
C VAL A 148 -1.64 -5.52 21.85
N ARG A 149 -2.51 -4.60 22.29
CA ARG A 149 -3.57 -4.92 23.25
C ARG A 149 -4.61 -5.91 22.72
N HIS A 150 -4.93 -5.91 21.42
CA HIS A 150 -5.78 -6.94 20.81
C HIS A 150 -5.07 -8.28 20.62
N LEU A 151 -3.74 -8.30 20.54
CA LEU A 151 -2.93 -9.52 20.48
C LEU A 151 -2.72 -10.17 21.85
N HIS A 152 -2.71 -9.36 22.92
CA HIS A 152 -2.44 -9.80 24.30
C HIS A 152 -3.65 -9.73 25.25
N GLY A 153 -4.72 -9.05 24.87
CA GLY A 153 -5.92 -8.86 25.68
C GLY A 153 -6.98 -9.90 25.35
N THR A 154 -7.48 -10.58 26.37
CA THR A 154 -8.71 -11.37 26.29
C THR A 154 -9.90 -10.42 26.13
N PRO A 155 -10.85 -10.68 25.21
CA PRO A 155 -12.08 -9.90 25.15
C PRO A 155 -12.83 -10.07 26.48
N SER A 156 -13.14 -8.94 27.14
CA SER A 156 -13.99 -8.86 28.33
C SER A 156 -15.45 -9.08 27.98
#